data_AF-A0A7Z1HPC9-F1
#
_entry.id   AF-A0A7Z1HPC9-F1
#
_cell.length_a   1.000
_cell.length_b   1.000
_cell.length_c   1.000
_cell.angle_alpha   90.00
_cell.angle_beta   90.00
_cell.angle_gamma   90.00
#
_symmetry.space_group_name_H-M   'P 1'
#
loop_
_entity.id
_entity.type
_entity.pdbx_description
1 polymer ?
#
loop_
_entity_poly.entity_id
_entity_poly.type
_entity_poly.pdbx_seq_one_letter_code
_entity_poly.pdbx_strand_id
1 'polypeptide(L)'
;LWHIMKMYSVHGIKDFIICCGYKGYVIKEYFANYFLHMSDVTFHMAENRMEVHHKRVEPWNVTLVDTGDSSMTGGRLKRVAEYVKDDEAFLFTYGDGVADLDIKATIDFHKAHGKKATLTATFPPGRFGALD
;
A
#
# COMPACT_ATOMS: atom_id res chain seq x y z
N LEU A 1 -2.61 4.02 5.05
CA LEU A 1 -2.12 3.72 3.67
C LEU A 1 -0.66 4.08 3.45
N TRP A 2 -0.26 5.36 3.48
CA TRP A 2 1.14 5.77 3.27
C TRP A 2 2.16 5.02 4.14
N HIS A 3 1.89 4.91 5.46
CA HIS A 3 2.75 4.16 6.39
C HIS A 3 2.87 2.67 6.03
N ILE A 4 1.78 2.06 5.54
CA ILE A 4 1.78 0.66 5.11
C ILE A 4 2.69 0.52 3.89
N MET A 5 2.50 1.34 2.87
CA MET A 5 3.35 1.31 1.67
C MET A 5 4.83 1.54 2.03
N LYS A 6 5.11 2.44 2.97
CA LYS A 6 6.48 2.69 3.44
C LYS A 6 7.10 1.50 4.14
N MET A 7 6.34 0.78 4.98
CA MET A 7 6.76 -0.50 5.57
C MET A 7 7.16 -1.51 4.48
N TYR A 8 6.36 -1.69 3.44
CA TYR A 8 6.73 -2.56 2.31
C TYR A 8 7.95 -2.02 1.53
N SER A 9 8.06 -0.71 1.38
CA SER A 9 9.11 -0.07 0.59
C SER A 9 10.49 -0.17 1.19
N VAL A 10 10.63 -0.10 2.52
CA VAL A 10 11.93 -0.33 3.18
C VAL A 10 12.44 -1.76 2.98
N HIS A 11 11.55 -2.72 2.66
CA HIS A 11 11.91 -4.09 2.28
C HIS A 11 12.03 -4.30 0.75
N GLY A 12 12.04 -3.23 -0.04
CA GLY A 12 12.32 -3.27 -1.48
C GLY A 12 11.09 -3.33 -2.39
N ILE A 13 9.87 -3.34 -1.85
CA ILE A 13 8.63 -3.37 -2.64
C ILE A 13 8.25 -1.95 -3.06
N LYS A 14 8.15 -1.70 -4.36
CA LYS A 14 7.93 -0.34 -4.91
C LYS A 14 6.68 -0.22 -5.77
N ASP A 15 6.13 -1.33 -6.21
CA ASP A 15 4.93 -1.39 -7.04
C ASP A 15 3.71 -1.69 -6.18
N PHE A 16 2.75 -0.77 -6.16
CA PHE A 16 1.58 -0.82 -5.30
C PHE A 16 0.29 -0.73 -6.12
N ILE A 17 -0.57 -1.73 -5.99
CA ILE A 17 -1.92 -1.70 -6.55
C ILE A 17 -2.91 -1.49 -5.40
N ILE A 18 -3.60 -0.36 -5.40
CA ILE A 18 -4.60 -0.02 -4.39
C ILE A 18 -5.98 -0.28 -4.98
N CYS A 19 -6.68 -1.24 -4.38
CA CYS A 19 -8.07 -1.56 -4.71
C CYS A 19 -9.02 -0.55 -4.07
N CYS A 20 -9.31 0.54 -4.76
CA CYS A 20 -10.21 1.59 -4.32
C CYS A 20 -11.68 1.11 -4.29
N GLY A 21 -12.48 1.78 -3.47
CA GLY A 21 -13.94 1.70 -3.40
C GLY A 21 -14.45 3.04 -2.89
N TYR A 22 -15.16 3.03 -1.76
CA TYR A 22 -15.69 4.24 -1.14
C TYR A 22 -14.60 5.31 -0.97
N LYS A 23 -14.89 6.53 -1.43
CA LYS A 23 -13.94 7.67 -1.44
C LYS A 23 -12.62 7.40 -2.18
N GLY A 24 -12.61 6.49 -3.15
CA GLY A 24 -11.43 6.25 -3.99
C GLY A 24 -10.89 7.50 -4.70
N TYR A 25 -11.74 8.49 -4.97
CA TYR A 25 -11.32 9.78 -5.53
C TYR A 25 -10.39 10.57 -4.59
N VAL A 26 -10.58 10.52 -3.27
CA VAL A 26 -9.71 11.18 -2.29
C VAL A 26 -8.32 10.57 -2.33
N ILE A 27 -8.23 9.25 -2.50
CA ILE A 27 -6.96 8.54 -2.66
C ILE A 27 -6.28 8.96 -3.97
N LYS A 28 -7.05 9.07 -5.06
CA LYS A 28 -6.54 9.56 -6.36
C LYS A 28 -6.01 11.00 -6.26
N GLU A 29 -6.74 11.89 -5.61
CA GLU A 29 -6.32 13.28 -5.38
C GLU A 29 -5.05 13.36 -4.55
N TYR A 30 -4.94 12.54 -3.48
CA TYR A 30 -3.72 12.48 -2.67
C TYR A 30 -2.49 12.10 -3.51
N PHE A 31 -2.59 11.08 -4.35
CA PHE A 31 -1.46 10.65 -5.20
C PHE A 31 -1.21 11.59 -6.39
N ALA A 32 -2.26 12.21 -6.95
CA ALA A 32 -2.12 13.23 -8.00
C ALA A 32 -1.37 14.46 -7.48
N ASN A 33 -1.60 14.83 -6.22
CA ASN A 33 -0.95 15.96 -5.54
C ASN A 33 0.18 15.52 -4.61
N TYR A 34 0.74 14.32 -4.78
CA TYR A 34 1.69 13.76 -3.82
C TYR A 34 2.92 14.66 -3.63
N PHE A 35 3.45 15.23 -4.72
CA PHE A 35 4.57 16.16 -4.66
C PHE A 35 4.25 17.43 -3.84
N LEU A 36 3.03 17.96 -3.95
CA LEU A 36 2.57 19.12 -3.19
C LEU A 36 2.41 18.81 -1.70
N HIS A 37 2.02 17.58 -1.36
CA HIS A 37 1.87 17.15 0.03
C HIS A 37 3.20 16.81 0.71
N MET A 38 4.18 16.31 -0.05
CA MET A 38 5.41 15.73 0.48
C MET A 38 6.65 16.63 0.35
N SER A 39 6.54 17.71 -0.42
CA SER A 39 7.65 18.62 -0.70
C SER A 39 7.29 20.04 -0.29
N ASP A 40 8.31 20.84 0.03
CA ASP A 40 8.12 22.27 0.25
C ASP A 40 7.89 22.93 -1.12
N VAL A 41 6.90 23.82 -1.25
CA VAL A 41 6.52 24.41 -2.54
C VAL A 41 6.37 25.92 -2.41
N THR A 42 6.97 26.66 -3.33
CA THR A 42 6.78 28.11 -3.48
C THR A 42 5.88 28.40 -4.68
N PHE A 43 4.87 29.24 -4.45
CA PHE A 43 3.95 29.71 -5.49
C PHE A 43 4.25 31.18 -5.83
N HIS A 44 4.73 31.44 -7.05
CA HIS A 44 4.92 32.77 -7.59
C HIS A 44 3.64 33.22 -8.28
N MET A 45 2.69 33.76 -7.51
CA MET A 45 1.33 34.08 -7.98
C MET A 45 1.30 35.08 -9.14
N ALA A 46 2.21 36.06 -9.16
CA ALA A 46 2.29 37.06 -10.23
C ALA A 46 2.81 36.49 -11.56
N GLU A 47 3.61 35.42 -11.50
CA GLU A 47 4.20 34.75 -12.67
C GLU A 47 3.42 33.48 -13.06
N ASN A 48 2.41 33.11 -12.28
CA ASN A 48 1.71 31.82 -12.36
C ASN A 48 2.68 30.62 -12.43
N ARG A 49 3.77 30.68 -11.64
CA ARG A 49 4.86 29.69 -11.63
C ARG A 49 4.94 28.99 -10.28
N MET A 50 5.20 27.69 -10.31
CA MET A 50 5.37 26.86 -9.12
C MET A 50 6.79 26.29 -9.07
N GLU A 51 7.42 26.34 -7.91
CA GLU A 51 8.74 25.77 -7.65
C GLU A 51 8.65 24.74 -6.51
N VAL A 52 9.16 23.53 -6.77
CA VAL A 52 9.15 22.42 -5.80
C VAL A 52 10.55 22.30 -5.19
N HIS A 53 10.66 22.58 -3.91
CA HIS A 53 11.89 22.49 -3.14
C HIS A 53 12.01 21.09 -2.52
N HIS A 54 13.10 20.40 -2.85
CA HIS A 54 13.44 19.04 -2.42
C HIS A 54 12.49 17.91 -2.89
N LYS A 55 13.03 16.99 -3.71
CA LYS A 55 12.34 15.76 -4.10
C LYS A 55 12.43 14.70 -2.99
N ARG A 56 11.66 14.87 -1.90
CA ARG A 56 11.52 13.85 -0.83
C ARG A 56 10.49 12.78 -1.20
N VAL A 57 10.59 12.28 -2.42
CA VAL A 57 9.54 11.46 -3.01
C VAL A 57 10.01 10.02 -3.04
N GLU A 58 9.19 9.16 -2.48
CA GLU A 58 9.46 7.73 -2.49
C GLU A 58 9.41 7.20 -3.93
N PRO A 59 10.29 6.27 -4.32
CA PRO A 59 10.35 5.74 -5.69
C PRO A 59 9.26 4.69 -5.90
N TRP A 60 7.99 5.06 -5.69
CA TRP A 60 6.84 4.17 -5.78
C TRP A 60 6.14 4.29 -7.14
N ASN A 61 5.75 3.15 -7.70
CA ASN A 61 4.77 3.07 -8.77
C ASN A 61 3.42 2.72 -8.14
N VAL A 62 2.43 3.60 -8.27
CA VAL A 62 1.14 3.44 -7.60
C VAL A 62 0.01 3.36 -8.63
N THR A 63 -0.67 2.22 -8.68
CA THR A 63 -1.85 1.99 -9.52
C THR A 63 -3.10 2.00 -8.67
N LEU A 64 -4.06 2.89 -8.99
CA LEU A 64 -5.31 3.04 -8.26
C LEU A 64 -6.46 2.46 -9.08
N VAL A 65 -6.99 1.31 -8.67
CA VAL A 65 -8.04 0.59 -9.41
C VAL A 65 -9.36 0.72 -8.68
N ASP A 66 -10.40 1.21 -9.36
CA ASP A 66 -11.76 1.15 -8.79
C ASP A 66 -12.26 -0.29 -8.83
N THR A 67 -12.44 -0.88 -7.66
CA THR A 67 -12.92 -2.25 -7.51
C THR A 67 -14.37 -2.31 -7.03
N GLY A 68 -15.03 -1.16 -6.88
CA GLY A 68 -16.41 -1.02 -6.43
C GLY A 68 -16.59 -1.04 -4.92
N ASP A 69 -17.66 -0.40 -4.45
CA ASP A 69 -17.94 -0.21 -3.03
C ASP A 69 -18.32 -1.52 -2.32
N SER A 70 -19.13 -2.36 -2.97
CA SER A 70 -19.64 -3.62 -2.41
C SER A 70 -18.73 -4.83 -2.61
N SER A 71 -17.57 -4.65 -3.24
CA SER A 71 -16.63 -5.76 -3.48
C SER A 71 -15.92 -6.16 -2.19
N MET A 72 -16.05 -7.43 -1.83
CA MET A 72 -15.31 -8.05 -0.74
C MET A 72 -13.88 -8.40 -1.17
N THR A 73 -13.02 -8.76 -0.22
CA THR A 73 -11.57 -9.01 -0.41
C THR A 73 -11.22 -9.83 -1.66
N GLY A 74 -11.80 -11.02 -1.83
CA GLY A 74 -11.51 -11.87 -3.00
C GLY A 74 -12.02 -11.28 -4.33
N GLY A 75 -13.14 -10.55 -4.28
CA GLY A 75 -13.69 -9.85 -5.45
C GLY A 75 -12.83 -8.65 -5.88
N ARG A 76 -12.17 -7.99 -4.93
CA ARG A 76 -11.18 -6.93 -5.22
C ARG A 76 -9.95 -7.53 -5.89
N LEU A 77 -9.39 -8.61 -5.31
CA LEU A 77 -8.23 -9.30 -5.89
C LEU A 77 -8.50 -9.79 -7.32
N LYS A 78 -9.67 -10.41 -7.57
CA LYS A 78 -10.05 -10.85 -8.92
C LYS A 78 -10.07 -9.71 -9.94
N ARG A 79 -10.47 -8.50 -9.56
CA ARG A 79 -10.55 -7.33 -10.44
C ARG A 79 -9.19 -6.73 -10.78
N VAL A 80 -8.17 -7.02 -9.96
CA VAL A 80 -6.79 -6.57 -10.20
C VAL A 80 -5.89 -7.70 -10.73
N ALA A 81 -6.44 -8.87 -11.03
CA ALA A 81 -5.68 -10.04 -11.48
C ALA A 81 -4.78 -9.74 -12.69
N GLU A 82 -5.24 -8.92 -13.63
CA GLU A 82 -4.45 -8.54 -14.82
C GLU A 82 -3.17 -7.77 -14.50
N TYR A 83 -3.10 -7.10 -13.35
CA TYR A 83 -1.92 -6.34 -12.93
C TYR A 83 -0.85 -7.19 -12.23
N VAL A 84 -1.22 -8.40 -11.77
CA VAL A 84 -0.32 -9.30 -11.01
C VAL A 84 -0.16 -10.67 -11.67
N LYS A 85 -0.75 -10.88 -12.84
CA LYS A 85 -0.78 -12.19 -13.52
C LYS A 85 0.60 -12.70 -13.94
N ASP A 86 1.52 -11.78 -14.20
CA ASP A 86 2.88 -12.07 -14.68
C ASP A 86 3.89 -12.11 -13.52
N ASP A 87 3.45 -11.82 -12.28
CA ASP A 87 4.30 -11.88 -11.09
C ASP A 87 4.45 -13.33 -10.59
N GLU A 88 5.66 -13.70 -10.16
CA GLU A 88 5.91 -14.99 -9.50
C GLU A 88 5.08 -15.13 -8.22
N ALA A 89 4.99 -14.05 -7.43
CA ALA A 89 4.20 -13.93 -6.22
C ALA A 89 3.90 -12.45 -5.95
N PHE A 90 2.80 -12.19 -5.24
CA PHE A 90 2.42 -10.85 -4.80
C PHE A 90 2.13 -10.84 -3.30
N LEU A 91 2.27 -9.65 -2.69
CA LEU A 91 1.89 -9.40 -1.30
C LEU A 91 0.50 -8.79 -1.26
N PHE A 92 -0.31 -9.22 -0.31
CA PHE A 92 -1.68 -8.74 -0.18
C PHE A 92 -2.01 -8.44 1.29
N THR A 93 -2.44 -7.21 1.54
CA THR A 93 -2.74 -6.70 2.89
C THR A 93 -3.93 -5.76 2.86
N TYR A 94 -4.52 -5.54 4.04
CA TYR A 94 -5.60 -4.57 4.21
C TYR A 94 -5.04 -3.15 4.33
N GLY A 95 -5.87 -2.14 4.00
CA GLY A 95 -5.50 -0.72 4.05
C GLY A 95 -5.25 -0.16 5.46
N ASP A 96 -5.48 -0.98 6.48
CA ASP A 96 -5.27 -0.76 7.92
C ASP A 96 -4.24 -1.72 8.53
N GLY A 97 -3.60 -2.59 7.74
CA GLY A 97 -2.59 -3.57 8.18
C GLY A 97 -1.23 -2.96 8.51
N VAL A 98 -1.18 -1.98 9.41
CA VAL A 98 0.07 -1.42 9.96
C VAL A 98 0.60 -2.38 11.02
N ALA A 99 1.87 -2.80 10.91
CA ALA A 99 2.52 -3.68 11.86
C ALA A 99 4.03 -3.42 11.89
N ASP A 100 4.72 -4.05 12.84
CA ASP A 100 6.17 -4.14 12.89
C ASP A 100 6.58 -5.55 12.46
N LEU A 101 6.66 -5.77 11.15
CA LEU A 101 6.92 -7.07 10.52
C LEU A 101 8.13 -6.99 9.60
N ASP A 102 9.01 -7.98 9.67
CA ASP A 102 10.04 -8.18 8.65
C ASP A 102 9.40 -8.81 7.40
N ILE A 103 9.02 -7.95 6.45
CA ILE A 103 8.37 -8.39 5.21
C ILE A 103 9.32 -9.24 4.38
N LYS A 104 10.63 -8.96 4.41
CA LYS A 104 11.61 -9.74 3.66
C LYS A 104 11.66 -11.18 4.16
N ALA A 105 11.66 -11.38 5.48
CA ALA A 105 11.60 -12.72 6.07
C ALA A 105 10.34 -13.50 5.64
N THR A 106 9.19 -12.82 5.51
CA THR A 106 7.95 -13.48 5.03
C THR A 106 8.03 -13.92 3.57
N ILE A 107 8.69 -13.12 2.70
CA ILE A 107 8.93 -13.47 1.30
C ILE A 107 9.89 -14.65 1.20
N ASP A 108 11.00 -14.61 1.94
CA ASP A 108 12.00 -15.67 1.94
C ASP A 108 11.40 -17.00 2.43
N PHE A 109 10.56 -16.95 3.47
CA PHE A 109 9.81 -18.11 3.95
C PHE A 109 8.82 -18.65 2.90
N HIS A 110 8.09 -17.76 2.22
CA HIS A 110 7.15 -18.15 1.16
C HIS A 110 7.85 -18.93 0.04
N LYS A 111 8.99 -18.41 -0.42
CA LYS A 111 9.82 -19.02 -1.47
C LYS A 111 10.38 -20.37 -1.03
N ALA A 112 10.83 -20.48 0.23
CA ALA A 112 11.45 -21.70 0.74
C ALA A 112 10.48 -22.88 0.90
N HIS A 113 9.22 -22.64 1.27
CA HIS A 113 8.30 -23.72 1.62
C HIS A 113 7.50 -24.32 0.44
N GLY A 114 7.52 -23.67 -0.74
CA GLY A 114 6.86 -24.17 -1.95
C GLY A 114 5.34 -24.39 -1.85
N LYS A 115 4.62 -23.51 -1.15
CA LYS A 115 3.16 -23.58 -0.97
C LYS A 115 2.51 -22.39 -1.66
N LYS A 116 1.21 -22.51 -1.97
CA LYS A 116 0.45 -21.49 -2.71
C LYS A 116 0.30 -20.15 -1.99
N ALA A 117 0.39 -20.14 -0.66
CA ALA A 117 0.20 -18.93 0.13
C ALA A 117 0.94 -19.03 1.46
N THR A 118 1.34 -17.87 1.97
CA THR A 118 1.84 -17.66 3.33
C THR A 118 0.90 -16.68 4.02
N LEU A 119 0.54 -16.95 5.26
CA LEU A 119 -0.28 -16.05 6.08
C LEU A 119 0.53 -15.61 7.29
N THR A 120 0.58 -14.30 7.53
CA THR A 120 1.09 -13.74 8.78
C THR A 120 -0.10 -13.40 9.67
N ALA A 121 -0.06 -13.84 10.93
CA ALA A 121 -1.11 -13.60 11.91
C ALA A 121 -0.49 -13.12 13.22
N THR A 122 -1.25 -12.34 13.98
CA THR A 122 -0.90 -11.93 15.35
C THR A 122 -1.85 -12.60 16.34
N PHE A 123 -1.37 -12.86 17.55
CA PHE A 123 -2.25 -13.24 18.64
C PHE A 123 -3.03 -11.99 19.11
N PRO A 124 -4.37 -12.02 19.05
CA PRO A 124 -5.14 -10.93 19.63
C PRO A 124 -5.01 -10.99 21.16
N PRO A 125 -4.86 -9.85 21.85
CA PRO A 125 -4.93 -9.83 23.31
C PRO A 125 -6.29 -10.38 23.77
N GLY A 126 -6.29 -11.15 24.87
CA GLY A 126 -7.51 -11.68 25.46
C GLY A 126 -8.47 -10.53 25.81
N ARG A 127 -9.73 -10.62 25.34
CA ARG A 127 -10.72 -9.53 25.51
C ARG A 127 -11.28 -9.43 26.94
N PHE A 128 -11.16 -10.47 27.77
CA PHE A 128 -11.64 -10.49 29.17
C PHE A 128 -10.80 -11.44 30.05
N GLY A 129 -10.64 -11.08 31.33
CA GLY A 129 -10.36 -11.98 32.45
C GLY A 129 -9.15 -12.91 32.32
N ALA A 130 -7.94 -12.37 32.17
CA ALA A 130 -6.75 -13.11 32.56
C ALA A 130 -6.67 -13.10 34.09
N LEU A 131 -6.97 -14.25 34.71
CA LEU A 131 -6.61 -14.55 36.10
C LEU A 131 -5.36 -15.44 36.04
N ASP A 132 -4.33 -15.08 36.82
CA ASP A 132 -3.08 -15.83 36.97
C ASP A 132 -3.31 -17.25 37.53
#